data_AF-A0A2V9R126-F1
#
_entry.id   AF-A0A2V9R126-F1
#
_cell.length_a   1.000
_cell.length_b   1.000
_cell.length_c   1.000
_cell.angle_alpha   90.00
_cell.angle_beta   90.00
_cell.angle_gamma   90.00
#
_symmetry.space_group_name_H-M   'P 1'
#
loop_
_entity.id
_entity.type
_entity.pdbx_description
1 polymer ?
#
loop_
_entity_poly.entity_id
_entity_poly.type
_entity_poly.pdbx_seq_one_letter_code
_entity_poly.pdbx_strand_id
1 'polypeptide(L)'
;MRKQGRKLRLQEQPFAVLAVLLERPGDIVSREELCARLWPADTFVEFDHSLNTAVNKLREALGDSASSPRFIETVARRGYRFLAAVRWEKDVTHAAGAAAEPAPPELPKPHRSAIRGLFGLIQIMYLVFYIEALIHWQGIERVSWTAAHRVVFVCIVLISASIGIPVRLYLISAGAFDYSRLGEKFHRIFPGLFALDELWAIAPFLIVDRIGLGSALGATAALLYVPFAERTLVRMAYSSADYFKSAESRSGL
;
A
#
# COMPACT_ATOMS: atom_id res chain seq x y z
N MET A 1 12.19 16.14 8.70
CA MET A 1 12.35 17.61 8.78
C MET A 1 13.53 17.96 9.69
N ARG A 2 14.23 19.08 9.45
CA ARG A 2 15.27 19.60 10.35
C ARG A 2 14.96 21.04 10.73
N LYS A 3 15.25 21.46 11.96
CA LYS A 3 15.19 22.85 12.43
C LYS A 3 16.57 23.24 12.95
N GLN A 4 17.18 24.29 12.38
CA GLN A 4 18.56 24.71 12.72
C GLN A 4 19.56 23.54 12.71
N GLY A 5 19.49 22.69 11.68
CA GLY A 5 20.35 21.50 11.53
C GLY A 5 19.96 20.28 12.38
N ARG A 6 19.09 20.41 13.40
CA ARG A 6 18.63 19.30 14.25
C ARG A 6 17.45 18.56 13.63
N LYS A 7 17.49 17.22 13.59
CA LYS A 7 16.36 16.38 13.13
C LYS A 7 15.15 16.60 14.05
N LEU A 8 14.05 17.04 13.46
CA LEU A 8 12.76 17.24 14.14
C LEU A 8 11.82 16.11 13.72
N ARG A 9 11.34 15.32 14.68
CA ARG A 9 10.33 14.29 14.45
C ARG A 9 8.95 14.95 14.52
N LEU A 10 8.24 14.96 13.39
CA LEU A 10 6.87 15.44 13.28
C LEU A 10 5.96 14.25 12.98
N GLN A 11 4.77 14.27 13.57
CA GLN A 11 3.71 13.35 13.21
C GLN A 11 3.18 13.68 11.80
N GLU A 12 2.58 12.70 11.14
CA GLU A 12 2.15 12.83 9.73
C GLU A 12 1.18 13.99 9.51
N GLN A 13 0.18 14.17 10.39
CA GLN A 13 -0.81 15.25 10.27
C GLN A 13 -0.19 16.67 10.41
N PRO A 14 0.56 16.99 11.49
CA PRO A 14 1.31 18.25 11.57
C PRO A 14 2.22 18.52 10.38
N PHE A 15 2.86 17.48 9.85
CA PHE A 15 3.71 17.61 8.66
C PHE A 15 2.89 17.93 7.40
N ALA A 16 1.74 17.30 7.20
CA ALA A 16 0.84 17.58 6.10
C ALA A 16 0.31 19.02 6.14
N VAL A 17 -0.09 19.54 7.31
CA VAL A 17 -0.47 20.96 7.48
C VAL A 17 0.67 21.87 7.03
N LEU A 18 1.90 21.60 7.49
CA LEU A 18 3.05 22.41 7.11
C LEU A 18 3.30 22.38 5.61
N ALA A 19 3.20 21.22 4.96
CA ALA A 19 3.40 21.08 3.52
C ALA A 19 2.42 21.96 2.73
N VAL A 20 1.12 21.90 3.05
CA VAL A 20 0.09 22.72 2.39
C VAL A 20 0.36 24.22 2.59
N LEU A 21 0.76 24.62 3.81
CA LEU A 21 1.12 26.02 4.10
C LEU A 21 2.38 26.50 3.38
N LEU A 22 3.32 25.59 3.06
CA LEU A 22 4.55 25.89 2.33
C LEU A 22 4.36 25.90 0.80
N GLU A 23 3.29 25.30 0.26
CA GLU A 23 2.96 25.40 -1.17
C GLU A 23 2.68 26.87 -1.58
N ARG A 24 2.04 27.63 -0.69
CA ARG A 24 1.71 29.05 -0.88
C ARG A 24 2.14 29.88 0.32
N PRO A 25 3.45 30.13 0.49
CA PRO A 25 3.95 30.87 1.64
C PRO A 25 3.45 32.31 1.60
N GLY A 26 2.90 32.79 2.71
CA GLY A 26 2.32 34.13 2.83
C GLY A 26 0.82 34.22 2.48
N ASP A 27 0.25 33.21 1.82
CA ASP A 27 -1.19 33.18 1.56
C ASP A 27 -1.98 32.59 2.74
N ILE A 28 -3.26 32.96 2.82
CA ILE A 28 -4.18 32.38 3.79
C ILE A 28 -4.76 31.11 3.20
N VAL A 29 -4.48 29.97 3.81
CA VAL A 29 -5.12 28.69 3.47
C VAL A 29 -6.32 28.51 4.39
N SER A 30 -7.49 28.26 3.79
CA SER A 30 -8.73 28.15 4.57
C SER A 30 -8.79 26.86 5.38
N ARG A 31 -9.64 26.83 6.41
CA ARG A 31 -9.85 25.61 7.20
C ARG A 31 -10.44 24.50 6.34
N GLU A 32 -11.37 24.85 5.45
CA GLU A 32 -12.03 23.93 4.55
C GLU A 32 -11.03 23.33 3.56
N GLU A 33 -10.11 24.14 3.01
CA GLU A 33 -9.05 23.68 2.11
C GLU A 33 -8.05 22.76 2.82
N LEU A 34 -7.63 23.13 4.05
CA LEU A 34 -6.80 22.27 4.87
C LEU A 34 -7.50 20.94 5.18
N CYS A 35 -8.77 20.98 5.58
CA CYS A 35 -9.53 19.78 5.88
C CYS A 35 -9.68 18.88 4.65
N ALA A 36 -10.00 19.44 3.48
CA ALA A 36 -10.14 18.68 2.24
C ALA A 36 -8.81 18.04 1.78
N ARG A 37 -7.68 18.72 2.02
CA ARG A 37 -6.33 18.21 1.69
C ARG A 37 -5.87 17.14 2.68
N LEU A 38 -6.20 17.28 3.96
CA LEU A 38 -5.74 16.38 5.03
C LEU A 38 -6.63 15.14 5.20
N TRP A 39 -7.94 15.27 4.98
CA TRP A 39 -8.91 14.21 5.15
C TRP A 39 -9.79 14.10 3.88
N PRO A 40 -9.61 13.06 3.05
CA PRO A 40 -10.53 12.79 1.97
C PRO A 40 -11.93 12.47 2.51
N ALA A 41 -12.97 12.79 1.71
CA ALA A 41 -14.38 12.96 2.07
C ALA A 41 -15.09 11.81 2.83
N ASP A 42 -14.43 10.70 3.13
CA ASP A 42 -14.95 9.53 3.85
C ASP A 42 -14.46 9.43 5.32
N THR A 43 -13.78 10.44 5.86
CA THR A 43 -13.25 10.39 7.24
C THR A 43 -14.19 11.09 8.23
N PHE A 44 -14.93 10.33 9.05
CA PHE A 44 -15.74 10.89 10.15
C PHE A 44 -14.86 11.27 11.35
N VAL A 45 -14.28 12.46 11.32
CA VAL A 45 -13.54 13.05 12.47
C VAL A 45 -14.07 14.47 12.69
N GLU A 46 -14.06 14.93 13.95
CA GLU A 46 -14.25 16.36 14.24
C GLU A 46 -13.09 17.17 13.61
N PHE A 47 -13.30 17.62 12.38
CA PHE A 47 -12.30 18.26 11.53
C PHE A 47 -11.71 19.52 12.18
N ASP A 48 -12.53 20.34 12.82
CA ASP A 48 -12.06 21.54 13.51
C ASP A 48 -11.16 21.21 14.70
N HIS A 49 -11.51 20.20 15.50
CA HIS A 49 -10.72 19.83 16.67
C HIS A 49 -9.38 19.19 16.28
N SER A 50 -9.42 18.30 15.28
CA SER A 50 -8.23 17.64 14.75
C SER A 50 -7.28 18.62 14.05
N LEU A 51 -7.79 19.58 13.27
CA LEU A 51 -7.00 20.63 12.64
C LEU A 51 -6.31 21.52 13.69
N ASN A 52 -7.03 21.95 14.72
CA ASN A 52 -6.44 22.73 15.82
C ASN A 52 -5.35 21.94 16.55
N THR A 53 -5.57 20.66 16.80
CA THR A 53 -4.58 19.77 17.44
C THR A 53 -3.33 19.61 16.58
N ALA A 54 -3.49 19.42 15.27
CA ALA A 54 -2.38 19.32 14.33
C ALA A 54 -1.55 20.61 14.27
N VAL A 55 -2.22 21.77 14.23
CA VAL A 55 -1.55 23.08 14.24
C VAL A 55 -0.82 23.33 15.56
N ASN A 56 -1.41 22.97 16.70
CA ASN A 56 -0.75 23.14 18.00
C ASN A 56 0.51 22.27 18.12
N LYS A 57 0.44 21.00 17.72
CA LYS A 57 1.62 20.12 17.66
C LYS A 57 2.69 20.64 16.69
N LEU A 58 2.26 21.22 15.57
CA LEU A 58 3.17 21.84 14.61
C LEU A 58 3.86 23.06 15.23
N ARG A 59 3.12 23.91 15.96
CA ARG A 59 3.68 25.04 16.72
C ARG A 59 4.68 24.58 17.77
N GLU A 60 4.36 23.58 18.57
CA GLU A 60 5.28 23.01 19.57
C GLU A 60 6.58 22.53 18.92
N ALA A 61 6.48 21.78 17.82
CA ALA A 61 7.62 21.28 17.09
C ALA A 61 8.47 22.40 16.47
N LEU A 62 7.82 23.46 15.98
CA LEU A 62 8.47 24.67 15.47
C LEU A 62 8.94 25.62 16.58
N GLY A 63 8.60 25.36 17.85
CA GLY A 63 8.81 26.29 18.96
C GLY A 63 8.11 27.63 18.74
N ASP A 64 6.95 27.60 18.11
CA ASP A 64 6.11 28.75 17.79
C ASP A 64 4.99 28.93 18.82
N SER A 65 4.47 30.15 18.98
CA SER A 65 3.36 30.44 19.89
C SER A 65 2.18 31.05 19.15
N ALA A 66 0.95 30.67 19.53
CA ALA A 66 -0.25 31.31 19.00
C ALA A 66 -0.38 32.79 19.42
N SER A 67 0.19 33.17 20.58
CA SER A 67 0.18 34.56 21.09
C SER A 67 1.23 35.46 20.44
N SER A 68 2.28 34.89 19.86
CA SER A 68 3.35 35.60 19.16
C SER A 68 3.83 34.74 17.99
N PRO A 69 3.05 34.68 16.88
CA PRO A 69 3.32 33.75 15.78
C PRO A 69 4.53 34.20 14.98
N ARG A 70 5.56 33.36 14.93
CA ARG A 70 6.77 33.54 14.11
C ARG A 70 6.71 32.76 12.81
N PHE A 71 6.00 31.63 12.81
CA PHE A 71 5.89 30.76 11.64
C PHE A 71 4.44 30.62 11.18
N ILE A 72 3.50 30.38 12.10
CA ILE A 72 2.11 30.05 11.76
C ILE A 72 1.16 31.01 12.47
N GLU A 73 0.56 31.90 11.69
CA GLU A 73 -0.45 32.83 12.14
C GLU A 73 -1.85 32.22 11.99
N THR A 74 -2.67 32.35 13.03
CA THR A 74 -4.11 32.08 12.93
C THR A 74 -4.83 33.34 12.49
N VAL A 75 -5.43 33.33 11.31
CA VAL A 75 -6.31 34.42 10.86
C VAL A 75 -7.74 34.07 11.26
N ALA A 76 -8.28 34.81 12.23
CA ALA A 76 -9.60 34.55 12.79
C ALA A 76 -10.67 34.43 11.69
N ARG A 77 -11.46 33.33 11.74
CA ARG A 77 -12.54 33.00 10.79
C ARG A 77 -12.12 32.85 9.33
N ARG A 78 -10.82 32.82 9.01
CA ARG A 78 -10.33 32.62 7.64
C ARG A 78 -9.48 31.38 7.51
N GLY A 79 -8.55 31.13 8.43
CA GLY A 79 -7.67 29.97 8.35
C GLY A 79 -6.29 30.23 8.93
N TYR A 80 -5.26 29.68 8.27
CA TYR A 80 -3.88 29.77 8.72
C TYR A 80 -2.97 30.31 7.63
N ARG A 81 -1.93 31.03 8.04
CA ARG A 81 -0.93 31.62 7.15
C ARG A 81 0.48 31.31 7.63
N PHE A 82 1.35 30.97 6.68
CA PHE A 82 2.78 30.81 6.95
C PHE A 82 3.50 32.15 6.76
N LEU A 83 4.20 32.61 7.80
CA LEU A 83 4.84 33.93 7.83
C LEU A 83 6.31 33.92 7.42
N ALA A 84 7.01 32.80 7.61
CA ALA A 84 8.45 32.77 7.36
C ALA A 84 8.77 32.72 5.86
N ALA A 85 9.81 33.44 5.46
CA ALA A 85 10.28 33.43 4.08
C ALA A 85 10.78 32.02 3.71
N VAL A 86 10.14 31.41 2.71
CA VAL A 86 10.52 30.10 2.19
C VAL A 86 11.52 30.29 1.07
N ARG A 87 12.74 29.78 1.27
CA ARG A 87 13.74 29.67 0.21
C ARG A 87 13.79 28.22 -0.25
N TRP A 88 13.48 28.00 -1.51
CA TRP A 88 13.69 26.72 -2.18
C TRP A 88 15.15 26.64 -2.60
N GLU A 89 15.96 25.93 -1.82
CA GLU A 89 17.34 25.65 -2.20
C GLU A 89 17.31 24.61 -3.32
N LYS A 90 17.41 25.09 -4.57
CA LYS A 90 17.62 24.23 -5.74
C LYS A 90 19.08 23.78 -5.71
N ASP A 91 19.25 22.47 -5.68
CA ASP A 91 20.51 21.75 -5.79
C ASP A 91 21.57 22.07 -4.72
N VAL A 92 21.50 21.32 -3.62
CA VAL A 92 22.75 20.93 -2.94
C VAL A 92 23.47 19.96 -3.88
N THR A 93 24.21 20.51 -4.83
CA THR A 93 25.33 19.79 -5.45
C THR A 93 26.24 19.43 -4.29
N HIS A 94 26.29 18.13 -3.97
CA HIS A 94 27.13 17.56 -2.92
C HIS A 94 28.61 17.87 -3.19
N ALA A 95 29.10 18.98 -2.63
CA ALA A 95 30.51 19.30 -2.55
C ALA A 95 30.84 19.66 -1.10
N ALA A 96 31.61 18.76 -0.47
CA ALA A 96 32.42 18.90 0.74
C ALA A 96 32.13 17.77 1.75
N GLY A 97 33.15 16.96 1.98
CA GLY A 97 33.12 15.81 2.84
C GLY A 97 32.97 16.16 4.32
N ALA A 98 32.02 15.49 4.95
CA ALA A 98 31.99 15.26 6.38
C ALA A 98 31.20 13.98 6.60
N ALA A 99 31.93 12.88 6.81
CA ALA A 99 31.50 11.57 7.30
C ALA A 99 29.97 11.33 7.26
N ALA A 100 29.45 11.10 6.06
CA ALA A 100 28.14 10.49 5.89
C ALA A 100 28.32 9.01 6.20
N GLU A 101 27.71 8.57 7.30
CA GLU A 101 27.27 7.19 7.46
C GLU A 101 26.68 6.73 6.12
N PRO A 102 27.20 5.66 5.50
CA PRO A 102 26.85 5.33 4.12
C PRO A 102 25.34 5.15 4.06
N ALA A 103 24.69 5.98 3.24
CA ALA A 103 23.30 5.75 2.87
C ALA A 103 23.20 4.28 2.44
N PRO A 104 22.19 3.52 2.91
CA PRO A 104 21.98 2.16 2.46
C PRO A 104 22.04 2.17 0.94
N PRO A 105 22.78 1.24 0.30
CA PRO A 105 22.92 1.23 -1.15
C PRO A 105 21.54 1.40 -1.76
N GLU A 106 21.37 2.42 -2.62
CA GLU A 106 20.13 2.61 -3.36
C GLU A 106 19.89 1.31 -4.12
N LEU A 107 19.03 0.45 -3.57
CA LEU A 107 18.70 -0.81 -4.19
C LEU A 107 18.18 -0.49 -5.60
N PRO A 108 18.69 -1.20 -6.64
CA PRO A 108 18.22 -1.00 -8.00
C PRO A 108 16.71 -0.96 -8.02
N LYS A 109 16.11 0.17 -8.41
CA LYS A 109 14.65 0.31 -8.43
C LYS A 109 14.12 -0.78 -9.36
N PRO A 110 13.37 -1.77 -8.85
CA PRO A 110 12.96 -2.90 -9.65
C PRO A 110 12.13 -2.40 -10.83
N HIS A 111 12.44 -2.91 -12.03
CA HIS A 111 11.78 -2.50 -13.26
C HIS A 111 10.29 -2.85 -13.17
N ARG A 112 9.39 -1.86 -13.28
CA ARG A 112 7.95 -2.04 -13.04
C ARG A 112 7.31 -3.13 -13.89
N SER A 113 7.78 -3.33 -15.12
CA SER A 113 7.28 -4.41 -15.97
C SER A 113 7.64 -5.80 -15.45
N ALA A 114 8.80 -5.97 -14.80
CA ALA A 114 9.22 -7.24 -14.22
C ALA A 114 8.34 -7.60 -13.01
N ILE A 115 8.04 -6.62 -12.16
CA ILE A 115 7.11 -6.81 -11.04
C ILE A 115 5.71 -7.19 -11.54
N ARG A 116 5.21 -6.52 -12.58
CA ARG A 116 3.90 -6.82 -13.19
C ARG A 116 3.89 -8.20 -13.85
N GLY A 117 4.95 -8.56 -14.55
CA GLY A 117 5.12 -9.88 -15.14
C GLY A 117 5.12 -10.99 -14.08
N LEU A 118 5.88 -10.81 -13.00
CA LEU A 118 5.93 -11.75 -11.89
C LEU A 118 4.57 -11.86 -11.18
N PHE A 119 3.92 -10.73 -10.90
CA PHE A 119 2.59 -10.72 -10.31
C PHE A 119 1.58 -11.47 -11.18
N GLY A 120 1.56 -11.21 -12.49
CA GLY A 120 0.70 -11.91 -13.44
C GLY A 120 1.00 -13.40 -13.54
N LEU A 121 2.28 -13.79 -13.54
CA LEU A 121 2.70 -15.19 -13.54
C LEU A 121 2.16 -15.94 -12.31
N ILE A 122 2.23 -15.31 -11.13
CA ILE A 122 1.67 -15.89 -9.91
C ILE A 122 0.14 -16.05 -10.04
N GLN A 123 -0.58 -15.07 -10.58
CA GLN A 123 -2.03 -15.20 -10.77
C GLN A 123 -2.39 -16.34 -11.73
N ILE A 124 -1.63 -16.48 -12.83
CA ILE A 124 -1.81 -17.58 -13.80
C ILE A 124 -1.55 -18.93 -13.14
N MET A 125 -0.48 -19.03 -12.34
CA MET A 125 -0.18 -20.24 -11.58
C MET A 125 -1.34 -20.65 -10.66
N TYR A 126 -1.92 -19.72 -9.89
CA TYR A 126 -3.11 -20.01 -9.08
C TYR A 126 -4.32 -20.45 -9.91
N LEU A 127 -4.53 -19.83 -11.08
CA LEU A 127 -5.61 -20.21 -11.98
C LEU A 127 -5.43 -21.65 -12.49
N VAL A 128 -4.20 -22.05 -12.84
CA VAL A 128 -3.88 -23.42 -13.21
C VAL A 128 -4.19 -24.37 -12.06
N PHE A 129 -3.82 -24.05 -10.82
CA PHE A 129 -4.16 -24.88 -9.66
C PHE A 129 -5.67 -25.04 -9.46
N TYR A 130 -6.45 -23.95 -9.59
CA TYR A 130 -7.91 -24.03 -9.52
C TYR A 130 -8.49 -24.96 -10.59
N ILE A 131 -8.03 -24.83 -11.84
CA ILE A 131 -8.48 -25.67 -12.95
C ILE A 131 -8.07 -27.13 -12.71
N GLU A 132 -6.83 -27.38 -12.30
CA GLU A 132 -6.30 -28.73 -12.05
C GLU A 132 -7.12 -29.47 -10.99
N ALA A 133 -7.48 -28.81 -9.89
CA ALA A 133 -8.32 -29.43 -8.86
C ALA A 133 -9.76 -29.66 -9.30
N LEU A 134 -10.31 -28.80 -10.17
CA LEU A 134 -11.64 -29.01 -10.75
C LEU A 134 -11.65 -30.20 -11.72
N ILE A 135 -10.60 -30.35 -12.54
CA ILE A 135 -10.45 -31.48 -13.48
C ILE A 135 -10.21 -32.78 -12.73
N HIS A 136 -9.33 -32.79 -11.72
CA HIS A 136 -8.96 -33.97 -10.94
C HIS A 136 -9.91 -34.23 -9.75
N TRP A 137 -11.19 -33.86 -9.88
CA TRP A 137 -12.21 -34.04 -8.85
C TRP A 137 -12.26 -35.46 -8.24
N GLN A 138 -11.95 -36.48 -9.05
CA GLN A 138 -11.92 -37.88 -8.59
C GLN A 138 -10.79 -38.19 -7.57
N GLY A 139 -9.76 -37.34 -7.47
CA GLY A 139 -8.70 -37.46 -6.45
C GLY A 139 -9.17 -37.06 -5.05
N ILE A 140 -10.13 -36.14 -4.97
CA ILE A 140 -10.71 -35.61 -3.72
C ILE A 140 -11.40 -36.73 -2.92
N GLU A 141 -11.95 -37.71 -3.62
CA GLU A 141 -12.61 -38.86 -3.03
C GLU A 141 -11.69 -39.75 -2.18
N ARG A 142 -10.37 -39.70 -2.42
CA ARG A 142 -9.41 -40.59 -1.74
C ARG A 142 -8.98 -40.11 -0.36
N VAL A 143 -9.14 -38.82 -0.05
CA VAL A 143 -8.73 -38.22 1.23
C VAL A 143 -9.83 -38.31 2.29
N SER A 144 -11.07 -38.57 1.88
CA SER A 144 -12.22 -38.59 2.80
C SER A 144 -12.34 -39.92 3.56
N TRP A 145 -12.38 -39.83 4.89
CA TRP A 145 -12.56 -40.98 5.79
C TRP A 145 -14.00 -41.51 5.78
N THR A 146 -14.99 -40.69 5.40
CA THR A 146 -16.42 -41.06 5.32
C THR A 146 -17.11 -40.32 4.16
N ALA A 147 -18.26 -40.81 3.71
CA ALA A 147 -19.06 -40.18 2.65
C ALA A 147 -19.49 -38.73 2.97
N ALA A 148 -19.85 -38.42 4.22
CA ALA A 148 -20.26 -37.06 4.61
C ALA A 148 -19.10 -36.06 4.50
N HIS A 149 -17.93 -36.42 5.04
CA HIS A 149 -16.71 -35.59 4.94
C HIS A 149 -16.24 -35.39 3.49
N ARG A 150 -16.50 -36.37 2.60
CA ARG A 150 -16.22 -36.25 1.16
C ARG A 150 -17.00 -35.09 0.54
N VAL A 151 -18.32 -35.06 0.74
CA VAL A 151 -19.20 -34.03 0.19
C VAL A 151 -18.83 -32.65 0.73
N VAL A 152 -18.53 -32.55 2.03
CA VAL A 152 -18.13 -31.27 2.64
C VAL A 152 -16.85 -30.72 2.01
N PHE A 153 -15.81 -31.56 1.88
CA PHE A 153 -14.54 -31.13 1.29
C PHE A 153 -14.71 -30.70 -0.19
N VAL A 154 -15.48 -31.49 -0.94
CA VAL A 154 -15.93 -31.19 -2.31
C VAL A 154 -16.60 -29.81 -2.42
N CYS A 155 -17.56 -29.53 -1.54
CA CYS A 155 -18.23 -28.23 -1.50
C CYS A 155 -17.25 -27.09 -1.18
N ILE A 156 -16.33 -27.29 -0.23
CA ILE A 156 -15.30 -26.29 0.11
C ILE A 156 -14.44 -25.96 -1.11
N VAL A 157 -13.96 -26.97 -1.85
CA VAL A 157 -13.15 -26.77 -3.06
C VAL A 157 -13.93 -26.02 -4.14
N LEU A 158 -15.19 -26.39 -4.42
CA LEU A 158 -16.00 -25.71 -5.45
C LEU A 158 -16.33 -24.26 -5.08
N ILE A 159 -16.77 -24.02 -3.85
CA ILE A 159 -17.14 -22.67 -3.39
C ILE A 159 -15.90 -21.78 -3.40
N SER A 160 -14.77 -22.27 -2.88
CA SER A 160 -13.53 -21.52 -2.85
C SER A 160 -12.97 -21.23 -4.24
N ALA A 161 -13.04 -22.18 -5.19
CA ALA A 161 -12.67 -21.95 -6.59
C ALA A 161 -13.59 -20.95 -7.28
N SER A 162 -14.90 -21.02 -7.01
CA SER A 162 -15.90 -20.10 -7.60
C SER A 162 -15.70 -18.64 -7.16
N ILE A 163 -15.14 -18.43 -5.97
CA ILE A 163 -14.73 -17.11 -5.48
C ILE A 163 -13.33 -16.74 -6.00
N GLY A 164 -12.39 -17.69 -5.98
CA GLY A 164 -10.99 -17.47 -6.35
C GLY A 164 -10.76 -17.10 -7.80
N ILE A 165 -11.41 -17.81 -8.72
CA ILE A 165 -11.21 -17.60 -10.17
C ILE A 165 -11.57 -16.15 -10.57
N PRO A 166 -12.77 -15.61 -10.25
CA PRO A 166 -13.08 -14.21 -10.55
C PRO A 166 -12.12 -13.21 -9.91
N VAL A 167 -11.70 -13.45 -8.65
CA VAL A 167 -10.76 -12.56 -7.94
C VAL A 167 -9.40 -12.54 -8.64
N ARG A 168 -8.86 -13.69 -9.04
CA ARG A 168 -7.58 -13.77 -9.78
C ARG A 168 -7.69 -13.13 -11.16
N LEU A 169 -8.79 -13.35 -11.89
CA LEU A 169 -9.04 -12.68 -13.18
C LEU A 169 -9.13 -11.15 -13.04
N TYR A 170 -9.76 -10.67 -11.96
CA TYR A 170 -9.77 -9.25 -11.62
C TYR A 170 -8.35 -8.72 -11.37
N LEU A 171 -7.53 -9.43 -10.60
CA LEU A 171 -6.15 -9.03 -10.30
C LEU A 171 -5.26 -9.02 -11.55
N ILE A 172 -5.38 -10.01 -12.43
CA ILE A 172 -4.69 -10.04 -13.73
C ILE A 172 -5.08 -8.81 -14.56
N SER A 173 -6.38 -8.56 -14.69
CA SER A 173 -6.90 -7.43 -15.47
C SER A 173 -6.43 -6.10 -14.88
N ALA A 174 -6.53 -5.93 -13.56
CA ALA A 174 -6.10 -4.71 -12.88
C ALA A 174 -4.60 -4.45 -13.02
N GLY A 175 -3.77 -5.50 -12.94
CA GLY A 175 -2.33 -5.43 -13.19
C GLY A 175 -1.99 -5.18 -14.66
N ALA A 176 -2.78 -5.69 -15.60
CA ALA A 176 -2.61 -5.46 -17.03
C ALA A 176 -2.95 -4.01 -17.44
N PHE A 177 -4.03 -3.45 -16.89
CA PHE A 177 -4.47 -2.08 -17.16
C PHE A 177 -3.80 -1.00 -16.28
N ASP A 178 -2.82 -1.38 -15.46
CA ASP A 178 -2.11 -0.48 -14.54
C ASP A 178 -3.03 0.33 -13.63
N TYR A 179 -3.98 -0.37 -13.00
CA TYR A 179 -4.98 0.27 -12.17
C TYR A 179 -4.34 0.88 -10.92
N SER A 180 -4.25 2.21 -10.86
CA SER A 180 -3.52 2.94 -9.82
C SER A 180 -4.04 2.74 -8.39
N ARG A 181 -5.32 2.36 -8.22
CA ARG A 181 -5.92 2.03 -6.91
C ARG A 181 -5.83 0.55 -6.55
N LEU A 182 -5.10 -0.25 -7.32
CA LEU A 182 -4.96 -1.68 -7.07
C LEU A 182 -4.32 -1.94 -5.70
N GLY A 183 -3.30 -1.17 -5.31
CA GLY A 183 -2.63 -1.32 -4.02
C GLY A 183 -3.58 -1.20 -2.83
N GLU A 184 -4.45 -0.18 -2.81
CA GLU A 184 -5.41 0.07 -1.73
C GLU A 184 -6.49 -1.02 -1.68
N LYS A 185 -7.09 -1.34 -2.83
CA LYS A 185 -8.11 -2.41 -2.91
C LYS A 185 -7.52 -3.77 -2.54
N PHE A 186 -6.29 -4.06 -2.97
CA PHE A 186 -5.60 -5.30 -2.65
C PHE A 186 -5.47 -5.50 -1.14
N HIS A 187 -5.05 -4.47 -0.40
CA HIS A 187 -4.95 -4.57 1.07
C HIS A 187 -6.29 -4.86 1.75
N ARG A 188 -7.40 -4.37 1.19
CA ARG A 188 -8.75 -4.64 1.70
C ARG A 188 -9.22 -6.07 1.43
N ILE A 189 -8.90 -6.63 0.25
CA ILE A 189 -9.27 -8.02 -0.11
C ILE A 189 -8.26 -9.06 0.42
N PHE A 190 -7.03 -8.64 0.74
CA PHE A 190 -5.93 -9.52 1.11
C PHE A 190 -6.25 -10.50 2.25
N PRO A 191 -6.94 -10.14 3.34
CA PRO A 191 -7.25 -11.11 4.40
C PRO A 191 -8.09 -12.29 3.91
N GLY A 192 -9.06 -12.05 3.02
CA GLY A 192 -9.87 -13.11 2.42
C GLY A 192 -9.09 -13.90 1.37
N LEU A 193 -8.27 -13.21 0.56
CA LEU A 193 -7.41 -13.84 -0.44
C LEU A 193 -6.36 -14.74 0.22
N PHE A 194 -5.76 -14.30 1.33
CA PHE A 194 -4.81 -15.09 2.10
C PHE A 194 -5.42 -16.40 2.62
N ALA A 195 -6.63 -16.34 3.20
CA ALA A 195 -7.33 -17.55 3.65
C ALA A 195 -7.62 -18.52 2.49
N LEU A 196 -7.96 -17.98 1.33
CA LEU A 196 -8.16 -18.77 0.11
C LEU A 196 -6.84 -19.39 -0.38
N ASP A 197 -5.75 -18.64 -0.33
CA ASP A 197 -4.44 -19.11 -0.81
C ASP A 197 -3.86 -20.20 0.08
N GLU A 198 -4.02 -20.07 1.40
CA GLU A 198 -3.65 -21.10 2.37
C GLU A 198 -4.44 -22.40 2.15
N LEU A 199 -5.74 -22.30 1.85
CA LEU A 199 -6.55 -23.47 1.51
C LEU A 199 -6.01 -24.18 0.26
N TRP A 200 -5.59 -23.41 -0.74
CA TRP A 200 -5.10 -23.93 -2.01
C TRP A 200 -3.60 -24.25 -2.03
N ALA A 201 -2.85 -23.87 -1.00
CA ALA A 201 -1.46 -24.25 -0.86
C ALA A 201 -1.28 -25.77 -0.76
N ILE A 202 -2.32 -26.49 -0.32
CA ILE A 202 -2.35 -27.95 -0.21
C ILE A 202 -2.61 -28.63 -1.57
N ALA A 203 -2.97 -27.89 -2.63
CA ALA A 203 -3.28 -28.44 -3.95
C ALA A 203 -2.22 -29.40 -4.54
N PRO A 204 -0.90 -29.23 -4.31
CA PRO A 204 0.11 -30.19 -4.77
C PRO A 204 -0.12 -31.62 -4.26
N PHE A 205 -0.80 -31.80 -3.12
CA PHE A 205 -1.16 -33.13 -2.61
C PHE A 205 -2.24 -33.83 -3.45
N LEU A 206 -3.06 -33.07 -4.20
CA LEU A 206 -4.06 -33.65 -5.11
C LEU A 206 -3.41 -34.38 -6.30
N ILE A 207 -2.18 -34.00 -6.64
CA ILE A 207 -1.39 -34.58 -7.73
C ILE A 207 -0.15 -35.34 -7.23
N VAL A 208 -0.11 -35.70 -5.94
CA VAL A 208 1.04 -36.36 -5.31
C VAL A 208 1.45 -37.66 -6.03
N ASP A 209 0.48 -38.37 -6.61
CA ASP A 209 0.71 -39.60 -7.38
C ASP A 209 1.57 -39.35 -8.63
N ARG A 210 1.57 -38.13 -9.18
CA ARG A 210 2.35 -37.76 -10.38
C ARG A 210 3.70 -37.16 -10.05
N ILE A 211 3.75 -36.30 -9.03
CA ILE A 211 4.95 -35.51 -8.70
C ILE A 211 5.79 -36.11 -7.56
N GLY A 212 5.22 -37.06 -6.81
CA GLY A 212 5.81 -37.65 -5.62
C GLY A 212 5.67 -36.78 -4.36
N LEU A 213 5.78 -37.43 -3.20
CA LEU A 213 5.58 -36.79 -1.89
C LEU A 213 6.54 -35.62 -1.63
N GLY A 214 7.82 -35.79 -1.99
CA GLY A 214 8.85 -34.75 -1.78
C GLY A 214 8.54 -33.47 -2.57
N SER A 215 8.15 -33.60 -3.84
CA SER A 215 7.78 -32.46 -4.68
C SER A 215 6.50 -31.79 -4.21
N ALA A 216 5.51 -32.57 -3.75
CA ALA A 216 4.27 -32.03 -3.19
C ALA A 216 4.52 -31.18 -1.93
N LEU A 217 5.40 -31.65 -1.02
CA LEU A 217 5.82 -30.89 0.16
C LEU A 217 6.56 -29.60 -0.22
N GLY A 218 7.52 -29.69 -1.16
CA GLY A 218 8.28 -28.52 -1.62
C GLY A 218 7.38 -27.47 -2.30
N ALA A 219 6.47 -27.91 -3.18
CA ALA A 219 5.50 -27.04 -3.84
C ALA A 219 4.53 -26.39 -2.83
N THR A 220 4.05 -27.15 -1.84
CA THR A 220 3.20 -26.63 -0.76
C THR A 220 3.93 -25.55 0.03
N ALA A 221 5.18 -25.80 0.44
CA ALA A 221 5.99 -24.82 1.16
C ALA A 221 6.20 -23.53 0.34
N ALA A 222 6.43 -23.65 -0.97
CA ALA A 222 6.50 -22.50 -1.86
C ALA A 222 5.17 -21.73 -1.91
N LEU A 223 4.03 -22.43 -2.06
CA LEU A 223 2.71 -21.81 -2.13
C LEU A 223 2.31 -21.08 -0.84
N LEU A 224 2.70 -21.61 0.33
CA LEU A 224 2.48 -20.92 1.62
C LEU A 224 3.23 -19.58 1.70
N TYR A 225 4.35 -19.44 0.98
CA TYR A 225 5.12 -18.20 0.95
C TYR A 225 4.58 -17.17 -0.05
N VAL A 226 3.94 -17.63 -1.13
CA VAL A 226 3.51 -16.79 -2.25
C VAL A 226 2.62 -15.60 -1.84
N PRO A 227 1.64 -15.71 -0.92
CA PRO A 227 0.82 -14.56 -0.51
C PRO A 227 1.64 -13.38 0.04
N PHE A 228 2.75 -13.67 0.73
CA PHE A 228 3.66 -12.65 1.24
C PHE A 228 4.46 -11.98 0.11
N ALA A 229 4.87 -12.78 -0.89
CA ALA A 229 5.53 -12.27 -2.09
C ALA A 229 4.58 -11.37 -2.90
N GLU A 230 3.33 -11.78 -3.11
CA GLU A 230 2.30 -10.97 -3.79
C GLU A 230 2.08 -9.63 -3.10
N ARG A 231 1.88 -9.65 -1.78
CA ARG A 231 1.70 -8.42 -0.99
C ARG A 231 2.89 -7.47 -1.12
N THR A 232 4.10 -8.01 -1.14
CA THR A 232 5.32 -7.23 -1.30
C THR A 232 5.41 -6.62 -2.70
N LEU A 233 5.13 -7.41 -3.74
CA LEU A 233 5.13 -6.95 -5.14
C LEU A 233 4.11 -5.84 -5.38
N VAL A 234 2.88 -6.00 -4.88
CA VAL A 234 1.82 -4.98 -5.00
C VAL A 234 2.22 -3.69 -4.30
N ARG A 235 2.83 -3.77 -3.11
CA ARG A 235 3.30 -2.58 -2.37
C ARG A 235 4.44 -1.86 -3.08
N MET A 236 5.33 -2.60 -3.74
CA MET A 236 6.42 -2.01 -4.54
C MET A 236 5.91 -1.38 -5.84
N ALA A 237 4.95 -2.00 -6.52
CA ALA A 237 4.42 -1.52 -7.79
C ALA A 237 3.43 -0.35 -7.64
N TYR A 238 2.63 -0.33 -6.57
CA TYR A 238 1.52 0.61 -6.38
C TYR A 238 1.68 1.41 -5.08
N SER A 239 2.90 1.90 -4.81
CA SER A 239 3.14 2.74 -3.64
C SER A 239 2.40 4.09 -3.77
N SER A 240 1.88 4.62 -2.66
CA SER A 240 1.12 5.88 -2.63
C SER A 240 1.91 7.08 -3.18
N ALA A 241 3.25 7.00 -3.18
CA ALA A 241 4.12 8.02 -3.75
C ALA A 241 3.96 8.16 -5.28
N ASP A 242 3.64 7.08 -5.98
CA ASP A 242 3.49 7.07 -7.44
C ASP A 242 2.13 7.62 -7.89
N TYR A 243 1.11 7.48 -7.04
CA TYR A 243 -0.20 8.12 -7.23
C TYR A 243 -0.07 9.64 -7.21
N PHE A 244 0.64 10.18 -6.21
CA PHE A 244 0.85 11.63 -6.07
C PHE A 244 1.61 12.21 -7.26
N LYS A 245 2.67 11.52 -7.71
CA LYS A 245 3.46 11.91 -8.88
C LYS A 245 2.66 11.92 -10.19
N SER A 246 1.73 10.97 -10.34
CA SER A 246 0.87 10.87 -11.53
C SER A 246 -0.28 11.89 -11.51
N ALA A 247 -0.77 12.24 -10.32
CA ALA A 247 -1.82 13.25 -10.14
C ALA A 247 -1.26 14.67 -10.41
N GLU A 248 -0.07 14.97 -9.91
CA GLU A 248 0.61 16.26 -10.11
C GLU A 248 0.97 16.49 -11.59
N SER A 249 1.36 15.44 -12.31
CA SER A 249 1.57 15.51 -13.76
C SER A 249 0.29 15.72 -14.58
N ARG A 250 -0.88 15.40 -14.05
CA ARG A 250 -2.18 15.57 -14.72
C ARG A 250 -2.84 16.92 -14.41
N SER A 251 -2.49 17.56 -13.29
CA SER A 251 -2.99 18.90 -12.93
C SER A 251 -2.16 20.05 -13.51
N GLY A 252 -1.10 19.74 -14.27
CA GLY A 252 -0.22 20.72 -14.91
C GLY A 252 -0.59 21.11 -16.34
N LEU A 253 -1.85 20.91 -16.75
CA LEU A 253 -2.41 21.34 -18.05
C LEU A 253 -3.48 22.41 -17.84
#